data_AF-A0A965QTC6-F1
#
_entry.id   AF-A0A965QTC6-F1
#
_cell.length_a   1.000
_cell.length_b   1.000
_cell.length_c   1.000
_cell.angle_alpha   90.00
_cell.angle_beta   90.00
_cell.angle_gamma   90.00
#
_symmetry.space_group_name_H-M   'P 1'
#
loop_
_entity.id
_entity.type
_entity.pdbx_description
1 polymer ?
#
loop_
_entity_poly.entity_id
_entity_poly.type
_entity_poly.pdbx_seq_one_letter_code
_entity_poly.pdbx_strand_id
1 'polypeptide(L)'
;MIACCRPGSRGPAHAKAIRELHGSLVAEGVANGWFVALAGFSNEARLLAEERGITLMDGAELLKGLNDVPKLALLRAFNRAGA
;
A
#
# COMPACT_ATOMS: atom_id res chain seq x y z
N MET A 1 -10.01 7.69 -0.07
CA MET A 1 -9.01 6.67 0.30
C MET A 1 -7.67 7.14 -0.24
N ILE A 2 -6.63 7.12 0.58
CA ILE A 2 -5.26 7.45 0.14
C ILE A 2 -4.47 6.14 0.02
N ALA A 3 -3.75 5.96 -1.09
CA ALA A 3 -2.84 4.84 -1.27
C ALA A 3 -1.41 5.38 -1.41
N CYS A 4 -0.47 4.78 -0.68
CA CYS A 4 0.96 5.04 -0.80
C CYS A 4 1.66 3.78 -1.31
N CYS A 5 2.38 3.89 -2.43
CA CYS A 5 3.13 2.78 -3.02
C CYS A 5 4.62 3.08 -2.95
N ARG A 6 5.38 2.25 -2.23
CA ARG A 6 6.84 2.39 -2.14
C ARG A 6 7.52 1.49 -3.18
N PRO A 7 8.26 2.06 -4.15
CA PRO A 7 8.97 1.26 -5.15
C PRO A 7 10.21 0.58 -4.56
N GLY A 8 10.47 -0.67 -4.98
CA GLY A 8 11.81 -1.29 -5.01
C GLY A 8 12.68 -1.14 -3.76
N SER A 9 12.15 -1.33 -2.56
CA SER A 9 12.93 -1.15 -1.32
C SER A 9 13.87 -2.34 -1.04
N ARG A 10 15.10 -2.05 -0.58
CA ARG A 10 16.08 -3.07 -0.12
C ARG A 10 15.69 -3.74 1.21
N GLY A 11 14.64 -3.26 1.88
CA GLY A 11 14.24 -3.73 3.20
C GLY A 11 12.81 -3.32 3.56
N PRO A 12 12.31 -3.81 4.71
CA PRO A 12 10.92 -3.60 5.11
C PRO A 12 10.62 -2.13 5.36
N ALA A 13 9.36 -1.74 5.18
CA ALA A 13 8.87 -0.43 5.60
C ALA A 13 8.81 -0.35 7.13
N HIS A 14 9.28 0.78 7.67
CA HIS A 14 9.30 1.05 9.11
C HIS A 14 8.16 1.99 9.51
N ALA A 15 7.88 2.06 10.82
CA ALA A 15 6.77 2.83 11.39
C ALA A 15 6.76 4.32 11.00
N LYS A 16 7.93 4.92 10.71
CA LYS A 16 8.00 6.30 10.20
C LYS A 16 7.14 6.50 8.95
N ALA A 17 7.20 5.58 8.00
CA ALA A 17 6.44 5.69 6.75
C ALA A 17 4.92 5.57 6.98
N ILE A 18 4.52 4.75 7.95
CA ILE A 18 3.11 4.62 8.35
C ILE A 18 2.61 5.89 9.03
N ARG A 19 3.44 6.54 9.86
CA ARG A 19 3.12 7.85 10.47
C ARG A 19 2.92 8.94 9.43
N GLU A 20 3.76 8.96 8.39
CA GLU A 20 3.64 9.92 7.28
C GLU A 20 2.33 9.74 6.52
N LEU A 21 1.95 8.49 6.20
CA LEU A 21 0.66 8.20 5.58
C LEU A 21 -0.51 8.60 6.51
N HIS A 22 -0.45 8.25 7.80
CA HIS A 22 -1.48 8.64 8.75
C HIS A 22 -1.64 10.16 8.87
N GLY A 23 -0.54 10.91 8.88
CA GLY A 23 -0.59 12.38 8.84
C GLY A 23 -1.32 12.90 7.61
N SER A 24 -1.11 12.27 6.46
CA SER A 24 -1.81 12.60 5.21
C SER A 24 -3.31 12.28 5.29
N LEU A 25 -3.68 11.12 5.86
CA LEU A 25 -5.07 10.73 6.07
C LEU A 25 -5.83 11.74 6.95
N VAL A 26 -5.22 12.17 8.06
CA VAL A 26 -5.79 13.17 8.97
C VAL A 26 -5.94 14.52 8.27
N ALA A 27 -4.92 14.98 7.55
CA ALA A 27 -4.95 16.26 6.85
C ALA A 27 -6.07 16.33 5.80
N GLU A 28 -6.34 15.22 5.11
CA GLU A 28 -7.36 15.12 4.06
C GLU A 28 -8.74 14.69 4.58
N GLY A 29 -8.89 14.44 5.89
CA GLY A 29 -10.15 13.96 6.49
C GLY A 29 -10.58 12.57 5.97
N VAL A 30 -9.64 11.72 5.58
CA VAL A 30 -9.89 10.39 4.99
C VAL A 30 -9.71 9.32 6.06
N ALA A 31 -10.74 8.49 6.28
CA ALA A 31 -10.70 7.47 7.33
C ALA A 31 -9.74 6.29 7.06
N ASN A 32 -9.56 5.91 5.79
CA ASN A 32 -8.87 4.67 5.42
C ASN A 32 -7.73 4.93 4.43
N GLY A 33 -6.60 4.25 4.65
CA GLY A 33 -5.44 4.29 3.75
C GLY A 33 -4.83 2.93 3.49
N TRP A 34 -4.15 2.84 2.35
CA TRP A 34 -3.42 1.64 1.92
C TRP A 34 -1.93 1.97 1.82
N PHE A 35 -1.09 1.11 2.39
CA PHE A 35 0.36 1.20 2.25
C PHE A 35 0.89 -0.07 1.57
N VAL A 36 1.51 0.10 0.41
CA VAL A 36 2.07 -0.99 -0.39
C VAL A 36 3.60 -0.96 -0.32
N ALA A 37 4.22 -2.06 0.11
CA ALA A 37 5.68 -2.20 0.19
C ALA A 37 6.15 -3.60 -0.22
N LEU A 38 6.96 -3.70 -1.27
CA LEU A 38 7.35 -5.00 -1.84
C LEU A 38 8.16 -5.88 -0.89
N ALA A 39 9.01 -5.28 -0.05
CA ALA A 39 9.84 -6.00 0.92
C ALA A 39 9.15 -6.22 2.29
N GLY A 40 7.84 -5.97 2.38
CA GLY A 40 7.07 -6.12 3.61
C GLY A 40 7.29 -5.01 4.63
N PHE A 41 7.02 -5.32 5.90
CA PHE A 41 6.87 -4.36 6.99
C PHE A 41 7.56 -4.84 8.26
N SER A 42 8.13 -3.91 9.04
CA SER A 42 8.60 -4.22 10.39
C SER A 42 7.41 -4.52 11.32
N ASN A 43 7.65 -5.24 12.42
CA ASN A 43 6.61 -5.50 13.42
C ASN A 43 6.01 -4.20 13.99
N GLU A 44 6.85 -3.20 14.26
CA GLU A 44 6.39 -1.88 14.71
C GLU A 44 5.48 -1.21 13.67
N ALA A 45 5.79 -1.32 12.38
CA ALA A 45 4.96 -0.77 11.32
C ALA A 45 3.60 -1.48 11.23
N ARG A 46 3.56 -2.80 11.45
CA ARG A 46 2.31 -3.58 11.47
C ARG A 46 1.40 -3.17 12.62
N LEU A 47 1.94 -3.10 13.83
CA LEU A 47 1.19 -2.68 15.03
C LEU A 47 0.63 -1.27 14.84
N LEU A 48 1.47 -0.34 14.37
CA LEU A 48 1.01 1.03 14.14
C LEU A 48 -0.05 1.10 13.03
N ALA A 49 0.07 0.31 11.97
CA ALA A 49 -0.93 0.32 10.90
C ALA A 49 -2.29 -0.20 11.39
N GLU A 50 -2.29 -1.26 12.20
CA GLU A 50 -3.48 -1.82 12.84
C GLU A 50 -4.18 -0.78 13.75
N GLU A 51 -3.42 -0.13 14.64
CA GLU A 51 -3.94 0.93 15.52
C GLU A 51 -4.55 2.11 14.75
N ARG A 52 -4.09 2.35 13.52
CA ARG A 52 -4.44 3.54 12.71
C ARG A 52 -5.38 3.23 11.56
N GLY A 53 -5.89 2.00 11.45
CA GLY A 53 -6.79 1.60 10.37
C GLY A 53 -6.15 1.67 8.98
N ILE A 54 -4.83 1.47 8.88
CA ILE A 54 -4.10 1.46 7.61
C ILE A 54 -3.97 0.01 7.14
N THR A 55 -4.48 -0.28 5.95
CA THR A 55 -4.29 -1.58 5.30
C THR A 55 -2.88 -1.68 4.75
N LEU A 56 -2.15 -2.72 5.16
CA LEU A 56 -0.84 -3.05 4.63
C LEU A 56 -0.99 -4.07 3.51
N MET A 57 -0.17 -3.92 2.47
CA MET A 57 -0.05 -4.89 1.39
C MET A 57 1.43 -5.08 1.06
N ASP A 58 1.93 -6.30 1.26
CA ASP A 58 3.29 -6.65 0.87
C ASP A 58 3.39 -7.11 -0.59
N GLY A 59 4.61 -7.40 -1.05
CA GLY A 59 4.84 -7.85 -2.42
C GLY A 59 4.19 -9.19 -2.76
N ALA A 60 4.09 -10.11 -1.79
CA ALA A 60 3.47 -11.42 -2.02
C ALA A 60 1.96 -11.29 -2.13
N GLU A 61 1.34 -10.49 -1.25
CA GLU A 61 -0.09 -10.17 -1.29
C GLU A 61 -0.46 -9.41 -2.57
N LEU A 62 0.35 -8.43 -2.97
CA LEU A 62 0.16 -7.70 -4.23
C LEU A 62 0.23 -8.66 -5.43
N LEU A 63 1.26 -9.50 -5.50
CA LEU A 63 1.42 -10.44 -6.61
C LEU A 63 0.26 -11.43 -6.68
N LYS A 64 -0.21 -11.93 -5.53
CA LYS A 64 -1.39 -12.79 -5.45
C LYS A 64 -2.62 -12.06 -6.02
N GLY A 65 -2.89 -10.85 -5.54
CA GLY A 65 -4.02 -10.05 -6.03
C GLY A 65 -3.95 -9.77 -7.53
N LEU A 66 -2.76 -9.48 -8.07
CA LEU A 66 -2.58 -9.29 -9.51
C LEU A 66 -2.82 -10.57 -10.32
N ASN A 67 -2.44 -11.73 -9.79
CA ASN A 67 -2.66 -13.02 -10.45
C ASN A 67 -4.14 -13.45 -10.44
N ASP A 68 -4.90 -13.03 -9.42
CA ASP A 68 -6.33 -13.30 -9.33
C ASP A 68 -7.16 -12.44 -10.31
N VAL A 69 -6.58 -11.34 -10.84
CA VAL A 69 -7.25 -10.50 -11.83
C VAL A 69 -7.06 -11.08 -13.24
N PRO A 70 -8.13 -11.27 -14.03
CA PRO A 70 -8.01 -11.69 -15.42
C PRO A 70 -7.07 -10.77 -16.21
N LYS A 71 -6.06 -11.35 -16.89
CA LYS A 71 -5.03 -10.59 -17.62
C LYS A 71 -5.59 -9.52 -18.55
N LEU A 72 -6.72 -9.80 -19.20
CA LEU A 72 -7.38 -8.85 -20.11
C LEU A 72 -7.96 -7.63 -19.36
N ALA A 73 -8.47 -7.82 -18.15
CA ALA A 73 -8.95 -6.73 -17.29
C ALA A 73 -7.79 -5.89 -16.77
N LEU A 74 -6.69 -6.55 -16.40
CA LEU A 74 -5.45 -5.92 -15.93
C LEU A 74 -4.84 -5.01 -17.02
N LEU A 75 -4.72 -5.51 -18.25
CA LEU A 75 -4.22 -4.75 -19.41
C LEU A 75 -5.09 -3.52 -19.72
N ARG A 76 -6.42 -3.65 -19.62
CA ARG A 76 -7.35 -2.52 -19.82
C ARG A 76 -7.18 -1.45 -18.74
N ALA A 77 -6.97 -1.86 -17.48
CA ALA A 77 -6.75 -0.93 -16.39
C ALA A 77 -5.44 -0.13 -16.58
N PHE A 78 -4.36 -0.79 -16.98
CA PHE A 78 -3.07 -0.13 -17.17
C PHE A 78 -2.95 0.70 -18.45
N ASN A 79 -3.60 0.29 -19.55
CA ASN A 79 -3.60 1.09 -20.79
C ASN A 79 -4.37 2.41 -20.66
N ARG A 80 -5.29 2.53 -19.69
CA ARG A 80 -5.99 3.79 -19.41
C ARG A 80 -5.15 4.78 -18.59
N ALA A 81 -4.10 4.32 -17.91
CA ALA A 81 -3.25 5.18 -17.08
C ALA A 81 -2.12 5.87 -17.88
N GLY A 82 -2.05 5.65 -19.20
CA GLY A 82 -1.04 6.20 -20.10
C GLY A 82 -1.56 7.17 -21.16
N ALA A 83 -2.79 7.69 -21.02
CA ALA A 83 -3.41 8.67 -21.93
C ALA A 83 -3.76 9.96 -21.19
#